data_AF-A0A821T8L9-F1
#
_entry.id   AF-A0A821T8L9-F1
#
_cell.length_a   1.000
_cell.length_b   1.000
_cell.length_c   1.000
_cell.angle_alpha   90.00
_cell.angle_beta   90.00
_cell.angle_gamma   90.00
#
_symmetry.space_group_name_H-M   'P 1'
#
loop_
_entity.id
_entity.type
_entity.pdbx_description
1 polymer ?
#
loop_
_entity_poly.entity_id
_entity_poly.type
_entity_poly.pdbx_seq_one_letter_code
_entity_poly.pdbx_strand_id
1 'polypeptide(L)'
;MILITINYIFKQNETTFDDTKSEKIESDGDSISHMMQRRTSTRSNYQGQQDEDALHQYNIPLTSYEITQSSTEEYNRHLARLNYLTPEQIHIIKDIRRRGKNKIAAQNCRKRKAIGVESLSDEVDELKRIKHELEERKIAILQQITE
;
A
#
# COMPACT_ATOMS: atom_id res chain seq x y z
N MET A 1 -9.21 -37.22 41.01
CA MET A 1 -9.88 -37.42 39.70
C MET A 1 -10.22 -36.09 39.03
N ILE A 2 -10.92 -35.17 39.69
CA ILE A 2 -11.32 -33.86 39.10
C ILE A 2 -10.11 -32.98 38.68
N LEU A 3 -9.08 -32.84 39.54
CA LEU A 3 -7.83 -32.12 39.20
C LEU A 3 -7.01 -32.79 38.07
N ILE A 4 -7.19 -34.09 37.85
CA ILE A 4 -6.53 -34.83 36.76
C ILE A 4 -7.25 -34.52 35.44
N THR A 5 -8.58 -34.44 35.45
CA THR A 5 -9.37 -34.04 34.29
C THR A 5 -9.14 -32.57 33.91
N ILE A 6 -9.01 -31.67 34.90
CA ILE A 6 -8.67 -30.26 34.67
C ILE A 6 -7.27 -30.16 34.04
N ASN A 7 -6.25 -30.83 34.59
CA ASN A 7 -4.91 -30.88 33.97
C ASN A 7 -4.90 -31.56 32.59
N TYR A 8 -5.73 -32.57 32.38
CA TYR A 8 -5.86 -33.24 31.09
C TYR A 8 -6.49 -32.31 30.04
N ILE A 9 -7.54 -31.56 30.39
CA ILE A 9 -8.15 -30.56 29.49
C ILE A 9 -7.21 -29.37 29.26
N PHE A 10 -6.48 -28.92 30.29
CA PHE A 10 -5.43 -27.90 30.15
C PHE A 10 -4.35 -28.35 29.15
N LYS A 11 -3.91 -29.61 29.24
CA LYS A 11 -2.89 -30.22 28.35
C LYS A 11 -3.38 -30.54 26.93
N GLN A 12 -4.69 -30.75 26.73
CA GLN A 12 -5.28 -30.93 25.40
C GLN A 12 -5.56 -29.59 24.69
N ASN A 13 -5.79 -28.50 25.43
CA ASN A 13 -5.98 -27.15 24.84
C ASN A 13 -4.66 -26.47 24.45
N GLU A 14 -3.49 -26.92 24.93
CA GLU A 14 -2.19 -26.51 24.38
C GLU A 14 -1.95 -27.03 22.95
N THR A 15 -2.80 -27.94 22.42
CA THR A 15 -2.51 -28.66 21.15
C THR A 15 -3.27 -28.18 19.92
N THR A 16 -3.89 -27.00 19.93
CA THR A 16 -4.40 -26.39 18.68
C THR A 16 -3.83 -25.01 18.44
N PHE A 17 -2.81 -25.02 17.59
CA PHE A 17 -2.16 -23.91 16.90
C PHE A 17 -1.01 -23.24 17.67
N ASP A 18 0.14 -23.86 17.44
CA ASP A 18 1.51 -23.37 17.58
C ASP A 18 1.67 -21.84 17.47
N ASP A 19 1.91 -21.17 18.59
CA ASP A 19 2.36 -19.77 18.66
C ASP A 19 3.86 -19.62 18.29
N THR A 20 4.57 -20.69 17.92
CA THR A 20 6.00 -20.65 17.58
C THR A 20 6.27 -20.46 16.09
N LYS A 21 5.73 -19.39 15.48
CA LYS A 21 6.47 -18.70 14.41
C LYS A 21 6.03 -17.26 14.15
N SER A 22 5.97 -16.44 15.19
CA SER A 22 6.41 -15.05 15.01
C SER A 22 7.92 -15.01 15.21
N GLU A 23 8.67 -15.66 14.31
CA GLU A 23 10.00 -15.13 14.00
C GLU A 23 9.70 -13.70 13.53
N LYS A 24 9.97 -12.71 14.38
CA LYS A 24 10.29 -11.39 13.87
C LYS A 24 11.41 -11.65 12.88
N ILE A 25 11.07 -11.62 11.60
CA ILE A 25 12.06 -11.47 10.56
C ILE A 25 12.58 -10.05 10.77
N GLU A 26 13.52 -9.89 11.71
CA GLU A 26 14.41 -8.74 11.76
C GLU A 26 15.24 -8.84 10.48
N SER A 27 14.67 -8.28 9.43
CA SER A 27 15.23 -8.28 8.10
C SER A 27 15.95 -6.96 7.92
N ASP A 28 17.14 -7.04 7.31
CA ASP A 28 17.84 -5.94 6.61
C ASP A 28 16.94 -5.17 5.61
N GLY A 29 15.65 -5.50 5.52
CA GLY A 29 14.57 -4.92 4.76
C GLY A 29 14.38 -3.42 4.96
N ASP A 30 14.67 -2.84 6.12
CA ASP A 30 14.65 -1.37 6.27
C ASP A 30 15.76 -0.71 5.43
N SER A 31 16.95 -1.31 5.40
CA SER A 31 18.07 -0.82 4.59
C SER A 31 17.81 -1.02 3.10
N ILE A 32 17.26 -2.17 2.71
CA ILE A 32 16.91 -2.47 1.32
C ILE A 32 15.74 -1.59 0.83
N SER A 33 14.71 -1.40 1.67
CA SER A 33 13.56 -0.55 1.38
C SER A 33 13.99 0.90 1.20
N HIS A 34 14.85 1.43 2.08
CA HIS A 34 15.36 2.80 1.95
C HIS A 34 16.22 2.99 0.68
N MET A 35 17.05 2.00 0.31
CA MET A 35 17.82 2.03 -0.94
C MET A 35 16.92 1.97 -2.19
N MET A 36 15.90 1.11 -2.19
CA MET A 36 14.92 1.03 -3.29
C MET A 36 14.12 2.32 -3.42
N GLN A 37 13.72 2.91 -2.30
CA GLN A 37 12.99 4.18 -2.31
C GLN A 37 13.84 5.30 -2.90
N ARG A 38 15.12 5.44 -2.50
CA ARG A 38 16.06 6.40 -3.12
C ARG A 38 16.21 6.20 -4.63
N ARG A 39 16.36 4.95 -5.10
CA ARG A 39 16.46 4.63 -6.54
C ARG A 39 15.19 4.96 -7.31
N THR A 40 14.01 4.72 -6.73
CA THR A 40 12.75 5.09 -7.38
C THR A 40 12.59 6.61 -7.45
N SER A 41 12.97 7.33 -6.40
CA SER A 41 12.92 8.79 -6.35
C SER A 41 13.85 9.41 -7.38
N THR A 42 15.12 8.99 -7.45
CA THR A 42 16.08 9.51 -8.43
C THR A 42 15.61 9.27 -9.86
N ARG A 43 15.26 8.04 -10.22
CA ARG A 43 14.75 7.70 -11.57
C ARG A 43 13.49 8.51 -11.92
N SER A 44 12.60 8.71 -10.95
CA SER A 44 11.37 9.47 -11.17
C SER A 44 11.61 10.96 -11.34
N ASN A 45 12.72 11.48 -10.79
CA ASN A 45 13.14 12.87 -10.90
C ASN A 45 13.82 13.10 -12.26
N TYR A 46 14.70 12.18 -12.67
CA TYR A 46 15.27 12.16 -14.04
C TYR A 46 14.18 12.11 -15.11
N GLN A 47 13.14 11.27 -14.93
CA GLN A 47 12.03 11.22 -15.89
C GLN A 47 11.25 12.53 -15.94
N GLY A 48 11.05 13.20 -14.80
CA GLY A 48 10.40 14.51 -14.75
C GLY A 48 11.21 15.59 -15.47
N GLN A 49 12.53 15.61 -15.27
CA GLN A 49 13.44 16.50 -15.99
C GLN A 49 13.40 16.27 -17.50
N GLN A 50 13.45 15.00 -17.95
CA GLN A 50 13.32 14.66 -19.37
C GLN A 50 12.01 15.14 -19.98
N ASP A 51 10.91 15.09 -19.21
CA ASP A 51 9.62 15.57 -19.68
C ASP A 51 9.60 17.10 -19.81
N GLU A 52 10.17 17.83 -18.86
CA GLU A 52 10.31 19.29 -18.95
C GLU A 52 11.25 19.70 -20.08
N ASP A 53 12.37 19.00 -20.27
CA ASP A 53 13.31 19.25 -21.36
C ASP A 53 12.66 19.04 -22.74
N ALA A 54 11.84 17.99 -22.88
CA ALA A 54 11.07 17.74 -24.09
C ALA A 54 10.04 18.87 -24.34
N LEU A 55 9.36 19.35 -23.31
CA LEU A 55 8.40 20.46 -23.46
C LEU A 55 9.11 21.75 -23.92
N HIS A 56 10.27 22.05 -23.36
CA HIS A 56 11.10 23.19 -23.78
C HIS A 56 11.62 23.03 -25.22
N GLN A 57 12.14 21.85 -25.58
CA GLN A 57 12.69 21.60 -26.91
C GLN A 57 11.66 21.84 -28.02
N TYR A 58 10.40 21.48 -27.77
CA TYR A 58 9.31 21.65 -28.73
C TYR A 58 8.53 22.97 -28.54
N ASN A 59 9.02 23.90 -27.71
CA ASN A 59 8.37 25.18 -27.42
C ASN A 59 6.90 25.04 -26.99
N ILE A 60 6.59 24.02 -26.19
CA ILE A 60 5.23 23.78 -25.69
C ILE A 60 5.03 24.65 -24.44
N PRO A 61 4.05 25.58 -24.43
CA PRO A 61 3.83 26.50 -23.31
C PRO A 61 2.96 25.85 -22.21
N LEU A 62 3.37 24.68 -21.74
CA LEU A 62 2.77 23.93 -20.64
C LEU A 62 3.88 23.24 -19.86
N THR A 63 3.68 23.08 -18.56
CA THR A 63 4.58 22.30 -17.69
C THR A 63 4.16 20.83 -17.62
N SER A 64 5.08 19.93 -17.29
CA SER A 64 4.77 18.51 -17.06
C SER A 64 3.75 18.34 -15.93
N TYR A 65 3.82 19.22 -14.92
CA TYR A 65 2.86 19.27 -13.82
C TYR A 65 1.43 19.60 -14.30
N GLU A 66 1.26 20.67 -15.07
CA GLU A 66 -0.06 21.06 -15.61
C GLU A 66 -0.62 19.96 -16.52
N ILE A 67 0.21 19.33 -17.34
CA ILE A 67 -0.20 18.23 -18.22
C ILE A 67 -0.69 17.01 -17.41
N THR A 68 0.00 16.69 -16.31
CA THR A 68 -0.25 15.47 -15.54
C THR A 68 -1.36 15.62 -14.49
N GLN A 69 -1.38 16.73 -13.76
CA GLN A 69 -2.26 16.96 -12.60
C GLN A 69 -3.58 17.65 -12.96
N SER A 70 -3.68 18.27 -14.14
CA SER A 70 -4.94 18.89 -14.58
C SER A 70 -6.08 17.88 -14.68
N SER A 71 -7.30 18.36 -14.42
CA SER A 71 -8.51 17.58 -14.71
C SER A 71 -8.61 17.28 -16.21
N THR A 72 -9.42 16.30 -16.58
CA THR A 72 -9.65 15.99 -18.00
C THR A 72 -10.23 17.20 -18.74
N GLU A 73 -11.13 17.93 -18.10
CA GLU A 73 -11.74 19.13 -18.64
C GLU A 73 -10.70 20.23 -18.84
N GLU A 74 -9.85 20.48 -17.84
CA GLU A 74 -8.81 21.51 -17.90
C GLU A 74 -7.74 21.18 -18.95
N TYR A 75 -7.29 19.93 -19.00
CA TYR A 75 -6.39 19.43 -20.03
C TYR A 75 -6.95 19.66 -21.45
N ASN A 76 -8.22 19.32 -21.65
CA ASN A 76 -8.89 19.53 -22.94
C ASN A 76 -9.02 21.03 -23.26
N ARG A 77 -9.28 21.88 -22.26
CA ARG A 77 -9.27 23.35 -22.42
C ARG A 77 -7.88 23.88 -22.79
N HIS A 78 -6.80 23.34 -22.23
CA HIS A 78 -5.43 23.69 -22.61
C HIS A 78 -5.16 23.33 -24.07
N LEU A 79 -5.48 22.10 -24.48
CA LEU A 79 -5.31 21.68 -25.88
C LEU A 79 -6.17 22.49 -26.86
N ALA A 80 -7.40 22.84 -26.50
CA ALA A 80 -8.28 23.65 -27.34
C ALA A 80 -7.77 25.10 -27.51
N ARG A 81 -7.21 25.70 -26.46
CA ARG A 81 -6.57 27.02 -26.53
C ARG A 81 -5.29 27.02 -27.35
N LEU A 82 -4.58 25.89 -27.36
CA LEU A 82 -3.32 25.69 -28.09
C LEU A 82 -3.57 24.95 -29.42
N ASN A 83 -4.60 25.36 -30.16
CA ASN A 83 -4.99 24.73 -31.43
C ASN A 83 -3.94 24.88 -32.56
N TYR A 84 -2.93 25.72 -32.36
CA TYR A 84 -1.80 25.93 -33.28
C TYR A 84 -0.68 24.89 -33.12
N LEU A 85 -0.77 23.98 -32.14
CA LEU A 85 0.23 22.93 -31.92
C LEU A 85 0.22 21.90 -33.06
N THR A 86 1.40 21.44 -33.43
CA THR A 86 1.57 20.39 -34.44
C THR A 86 1.12 19.02 -33.91
N PRO A 87 0.76 18.07 -34.80
CA PRO A 87 0.43 16.71 -34.39
C PRO A 87 1.53 16.03 -33.54
N GLU A 88 2.80 16.35 -33.83
CA GLU A 88 3.96 15.86 -33.08
C GLU A 88 4.00 16.42 -31.66
N GLN A 89 3.80 17.73 -31.48
CA GLN A 89 3.71 18.35 -30.16
C GLN A 89 2.55 17.78 -29.34
N ILE A 90 1.38 17.57 -29.97
CA ILE A 90 0.22 16.97 -29.32
C ILE A 90 0.53 15.52 -28.89
N HIS A 91 1.27 14.77 -29.70
CA HIS A 91 1.70 13.42 -29.34
C HIS A 91 2.60 13.42 -28.09
N ILE A 92 3.57 14.33 -28.03
CA ILE A 92 4.47 14.51 -26.87
C ILE A 92 3.67 14.82 -25.61
N ILE A 93 2.75 15.79 -25.66
CA ILE A 93 1.90 16.16 -24.52
C ILE A 93 1.09 14.97 -24.02
N LYS A 94 0.49 14.19 -24.94
CA LYS A 94 -0.29 13.01 -24.58
C LYS A 94 0.57 11.93 -23.94
N ASP A 95 1.78 11.70 -24.45
CA ASP A 95 2.67 10.68 -23.90
C ASP A 95 3.19 11.06 -22.50
N ILE A 96 3.57 12.32 -22.29
CA ILE A 96 3.92 12.86 -20.97
C ILE A 96 2.75 12.64 -20.00
N ARG A 97 1.52 13.02 -20.39
CA ARG A 97 0.33 12.81 -19.54
C ARG A 97 0.12 11.34 -19.21
N ARG A 98 0.20 10.46 -20.20
CA ARG A 98 0.02 9.01 -20.03
C ARG A 98 1.03 8.44 -19.04
N ARG A 99 2.31 8.79 -19.17
CA ARG A 99 3.39 8.35 -18.27
C ARG A 99 3.21 8.92 -16.86
N GLY A 100 2.89 10.21 -16.74
CA GLY A 100 2.61 10.88 -15.47
C GLY A 100 1.43 10.25 -14.73
N LYS A 101 0.31 10.01 -15.41
CA LYS A 101 -0.86 9.33 -14.82
C LYS A 101 -0.56 7.90 -14.41
N ASN A 102 0.21 7.15 -15.21
CA ASN A 102 0.61 5.77 -14.85
C ASN A 102 1.49 5.75 -13.59
N LYS A 103 2.42 6.71 -13.46
CA LYS A 103 3.24 6.88 -12.24
C LYS A 103 2.36 7.06 -11.00
N ILE A 104 1.37 7.95 -11.06
CA ILE A 104 0.44 8.20 -9.96
C ILE A 104 -0.43 6.97 -9.69
N ALA A 105 -0.94 6.30 -10.72
CA ALA A 105 -1.74 5.09 -10.58
C ALA A 105 -0.96 3.96 -9.88
N ALA A 106 0.31 3.75 -10.25
CA ALA A 106 1.18 2.78 -9.61
C ALA A 106 1.45 3.13 -8.13
N GLN A 107 1.69 4.42 -7.82
CA GLN A 107 1.83 4.88 -6.43
C GLN A 107 0.55 4.64 -5.63
N ASN A 108 -0.62 4.99 -6.17
CA ASN A 108 -1.91 4.76 -5.52
C ASN A 108 -2.23 3.27 -5.37
N CYS A 109 -1.81 2.42 -6.32
CA CYS A 109 -1.93 0.97 -6.21
C CYS A 109 -1.11 0.44 -5.02
N ARG A 110 0.16 0.84 -4.91
CA ARG A 110 1.04 0.48 -3.78
C ARG A 110 0.49 0.99 -2.45
N LYS A 111 0.05 2.26 -2.40
CA LYS A 111 -0.54 2.87 -1.20
C LYS A 111 -1.77 2.10 -0.74
N ARG A 112 -2.69 1.77 -1.65
CA ARG A 112 -3.87 0.95 -1.32
C ARG A 112 -3.50 -0.44 -0.83
N LYS A 113 -2.51 -1.09 -1.45
CA LYS A 113 -2.04 -2.40 -1.01
C LYS A 113 -1.46 -2.33 0.42
N ALA A 114 -0.66 -1.30 0.72
CA ALA A 114 -0.11 -1.08 2.05
C ALA A 114 -1.21 -0.86 3.09
N ILE A 115 -2.15 0.07 2.83
CA ILE A 115 -3.30 0.32 3.71
C ILE A 115 -4.12 -0.95 3.93
N GLY A 116 -4.35 -1.75 2.88
CA GLY A 116 -5.09 -3.01 3.01
C GLY A 116 -4.37 -4.05 3.85
N VAL A 117 -3.03 -4.12 3.79
CA VAL A 117 -2.25 -5.03 4.64
C VAL A 117 -2.30 -4.60 6.10
N GLU A 118 -2.15 -3.31 6.37
CA GLU A 118 -2.24 -2.74 7.71
C GLU A 118 -3.63 -3.00 8.32
N SER A 119 -4.69 -2.67 7.59
CA SER A 119 -6.07 -2.93 8.04
C SER A 119 -6.35 -4.40 8.34
N LEU A 120 -5.80 -5.34 7.57
CA LEU A 120 -5.95 -6.77 7.82
C LEU A 120 -5.14 -7.21 9.05
N SER A 121 -3.97 -6.60 9.28
CA SER A 121 -3.18 -6.86 10.51
C SER A 121 -3.97 -6.45 11.74
N ASP A 122 -4.59 -5.27 11.72
CA ASP A 122 -5.41 -4.77 12.82
C ASP A 122 -6.62 -5.68 13.08
N GLU A 123 -7.29 -6.15 12.02
CA GLU A 123 -8.41 -7.09 12.13
C GLU A 123 -8.00 -8.43 12.75
N VAL A 124 -6.84 -8.97 12.35
CA VAL A 124 -6.29 -10.20 12.93
C VAL A 124 -5.98 -10.02 14.42
N ASP A 125 -5.39 -8.89 14.81
CA ASP A 125 -5.05 -8.61 16.20
C ASP A 125 -6.32 -8.45 17.05
N GLU A 126 -7.37 -7.82 16.53
CA GLU A 126 -8.66 -7.74 17.21
C GLU A 126 -9.32 -9.11 17.36
N LEU A 127 -9.31 -9.94 16.32
CA LEU A 127 -9.86 -11.30 16.39
C LEU A 127 -9.12 -12.17 17.43
N LYS A 128 -7.79 -12.00 17.56
CA LYS A 128 -7.02 -12.68 18.61
C LYS A 128 -7.44 -12.25 20.01
N ARG A 129 -7.69 -10.96 20.24
CA ARG A 129 -8.17 -10.44 21.52
C ARG A 129 -9.54 -11.00 21.87
N ILE A 130 -10.48 -10.97 20.91
CA ILE A 130 -11.83 -11.52 21.10
C ILE A 130 -11.77 -13.03 21.40
N LYS A 131 -10.93 -13.78 20.67
CA LYS A 131 -10.72 -15.21 20.92
C LYS A 131 -10.29 -15.45 22.38
N HIS A 132 -9.27 -14.72 22.84
CA HIS A 132 -8.76 -14.86 24.20
C HIS A 132 -9.85 -14.57 25.26
N GLU A 133 -10.61 -13.49 25.09
CA GLU A 133 -11.70 -13.14 26.01
C GLU A 133 -12.78 -14.24 26.04
N LEU A 134 -13.14 -14.82 24.90
CA LEU A 134 -14.10 -15.91 24.83
C LEU A 134 -13.58 -17.19 25.50
N GLU A 135 -12.28 -17.48 25.38
CA GLU A 135 -11.64 -18.62 26.04
C GLU A 135 -11.64 -18.46 27.57
N GLU A 136 -11.31 -17.27 28.07
CA GLU A 136 -11.38 -16.96 29.51
C GLU A 136 -12.81 -17.11 30.05
N ARG A 137 -13.80 -16.56 29.34
CA ARG A 137 -15.22 -16.70 29.71
C ARG A 137 -15.67 -18.17 29.70
N LYS A 138 -15.26 -18.94 28.70
CA LYS A 138 -15.55 -20.39 28.62
C LYS A 138 -14.98 -21.12 29.84
N ILE A 139 -13.75 -20.82 30.23
CA ILE A 139 -13.10 -21.43 31.40
C ILE A 139 -13.86 -21.07 32.68
N ALA A 140 -14.22 -19.80 32.87
CA ALA A 140 -14.97 -19.35 34.04
C ALA A 140 -16.34 -20.06 34.17
N ILE A 141 -17.07 -20.22 33.07
CA ILE A 141 -18.34 -20.95 33.05
C ILE A 141 -18.14 -22.43 33.40
N LEU A 142 -17.11 -23.07 32.85
CA LEU A 142 -16.82 -24.47 33.17
C LEU A 142 -16.51 -24.65 34.66
N GLN A 143 -15.80 -23.71 35.29
CA GLN A 143 -15.55 -23.74 36.72
C GLN A 143 -16.86 -23.67 37.53
N GLN A 144 -17.78 -22.76 37.17
CA GLN A 144 -19.06 -22.60 37.86
C GLN A 144 -19.99 -23.82 37.74
N ILE A 145 -19.95 -24.55 36.61
CA ILE A 145 -20.77 -25.75 36.40
C ILE A 145 -20.22 -26.97 37.16
N THR A 146 -18.93 -26.93 37.53
CA THR A 146 -18.24 -28.05 38.18
C THR A 146 -18.32 -27.98 39.71
N GLU A 147 -18.75 -26.84 40.28
CA GLU A 147 -19.10 -26.65 41.69
C GLU A 147 -20.55 -27.06 42.00
#